data_AF-A0A0F9DQ70-F1
#
_entry.id   AF-A0A0F9DQ70-F1
#
_cell.length_a   1.000
_cell.length_b   1.000
_cell.length_c   1.000
_cell.angle_alpha   90.00
_cell.angle_beta   90.00
_cell.angle_gamma   90.00
#
_symmetry.space_group_name_H-M   'P 1'
#
loop_
_entity.id
_entity.type
_entity.pdbx_description
1 polymer ?
#
loop_
_entity_poly.entity_id
_entity_poly.type
_entity_poly.pdbx_seq_one_letter_code
_entity_poly.pdbx_strand_id
1 'polypeptide(L)' 'MKWIPKVGAKLSTNERKVLVQMALGYKDIEIAPRLGITSLTVKEHRLRIRRKLGTRNSTHAMALAFKKGIIEWGKKD' A
#
# COMPACT_ATOMS: atom_id res chain seq x y z
N MET A 1 -13.25 -15.29 12.28
CA MET A 1 -12.65 -15.73 11.00
C MET A 1 -11.14 -15.46 11.04
N LYS A 2 -10.30 -16.50 11.09
CA LYS A 2 -8.84 -16.37 11.30
C LYS A 2 -8.16 -16.20 9.94
N TRP A 3 -7.66 -15.00 9.65
CA TRP A 3 -7.04 -14.66 8.37
C TRP A 3 -5.58 -15.16 8.30
N ILE A 4 -5.22 -15.89 7.24
CA ILE A 4 -3.87 -16.42 7.00
C ILE A 4 -3.16 -15.51 5.97
N PRO A 5 -2.05 -14.83 6.33
CA PRO A 5 -1.28 -14.02 5.39
C PRO A 5 -0.60 -14.86 4.30
N LYS A 6 -0.86 -14.54 3.03
CA LYS A 6 -0.09 -15.06 1.89
C LYS A 6 1.02 -14.08 1.52
N VAL A 7 2.22 -14.31 2.02
CA VAL A 7 3.44 -13.59 1.58
C VAL A 7 3.67 -13.91 0.09
N GLY A 8 3.95 -12.90 -0.74
CA GLY A 8 4.11 -13.05 -2.19
C GLY A 8 2.82 -12.95 -3.00
N ALA A 9 1.65 -12.76 -2.36
CA ALA A 9 0.40 -12.53 -3.09
C ALA A 9 0.38 -11.18 -3.82
N LYS A 10 -0.26 -11.14 -5.00
CA LYS A 10 -0.45 -9.91 -5.76
C LYS A 10 -1.24 -8.87 -4.94
N LEU A 11 -0.79 -7.61 -5.01
CA LEU A 11 -1.54 -6.51 -4.42
C LEU A 11 -2.87 -6.33 -5.16
N SER A 12 -3.94 -6.05 -4.43
CA SER A 12 -5.22 -5.66 -5.02
C SER A 12 -5.15 -4.25 -5.58
N THR A 13 -6.14 -3.86 -6.38
CA THR A 13 -6.25 -2.50 -6.93
C THR A 13 -6.29 -1.45 -5.81
N ASN A 14 -7.05 -1.66 -4.75
CA ASN A 14 -7.15 -0.71 -3.63
C ASN A 14 -5.85 -0.64 -2.82
N GLU A 15 -5.18 -1.77 -2.62
CA GLU A 15 -3.87 -1.80 -1.97
C GLU A 15 -2.81 -1.05 -2.80
N ARG A 16 -2.81 -1.22 -4.12
CA ARG A 16 -1.92 -0.48 -5.02
C ARG A 16 -2.20 1.02 -4.98
N LYS A 17 -3.47 1.44 -5.01
CA LYS A 17 -3.86 2.86 -4.88
C LYS A 17 -3.32 3.46 -3.58
N VAL A 18 -3.51 2.78 -2.45
CA VAL A 18 -2.97 3.22 -1.15
C VAL A 18 -1.44 3.32 -1.20
N LEU A 19 -0.76 2.30 -1.76
CA LEU A 19 0.70 2.27 -1.86
C LEU A 19 1.26 3.43 -2.71
N VAL A 20 0.60 3.79 -3.81
CA VAL A 20 0.96 4.96 -4.62
C VAL A 20 0.82 6.25 -3.82
N GLN A 21 -0.30 6.45 -3.12
CA GLN A 21 -0.51 7.67 -2.33
C GLN A 21 0.52 7.80 -1.18
N MET A 22 0.91 6.69 -0.57
CA MET A 22 2.00 6.69 0.42
C MET A 22 3.33 7.11 -0.21
N ALA A 23 3.64 6.61 -1.41
CA ALA A 23 4.87 6.95 -2.12
C ALA A 23 4.93 8.42 -2.56
N LEU A 24 3.76 9.05 -2.74
CA LEU A 24 3.62 10.49 -2.95
C LEU A 24 3.76 11.31 -1.64
N GLY A 25 3.93 10.66 -0.48
CA GLY A 25 4.16 11.33 0.80
C GLY A 25 2.90 11.64 1.61
N TYR A 26 1.72 11.23 1.16
CA TYR A 26 0.48 11.50 1.88
C TYR A 26 0.34 10.65 3.16
N LYS A 27 -0.22 11.26 4.20
CA LYS A 27 -0.58 10.61 5.47
C LYS A 27 -1.94 9.91 5.36
N ASP A 28 -2.22 8.96 6.26
CA ASP A 28 -3.48 8.18 6.23
C ASP A 28 -4.74 9.05 6.19
N ILE A 29 -4.73 10.19 6.91
CA ILE A 29 -5.82 11.16 6.95
C ILE A 29 -6.03 11.89 5.63
N GLU A 30 -5.00 12.02 4.80
CA GLU A 30 -5.04 12.67 3.48
C GLU A 30 -5.39 11.65 2.39
N ILE A 31 -4.96 10.39 2.55
CA ILE A 31 -5.26 9.28 1.62
C ILE A 31 -6.74 8.90 1.68
N ALA A 32 -7.31 8.87 2.88
CA ALA A 32 -8.69 8.48 3.13
C ALA A 32 -9.71 9.20 2.20
N PRO A 33 -9.80 10.55 2.20
CA PRO A 33 -10.73 11.26 1.33
C PRO A 33 -10.42 11.09 -0.16
N ARG A 34 -9.14 10.96 -0.55
CA ARG A 34 -8.73 10.76 -1.95
C ARG A 34 -9.21 9.44 -2.54
N LEU A 35 -9.41 8.43 -1.69
CA LEU A 35 -9.82 7.09 -2.10
C LEU A 35 -11.27 6.76 -1.69
N GLY A 36 -12.00 7.70 -1.09
CA GLY A 36 -13.38 7.49 -0.63
C GLY A 36 -13.50 6.43 0.47
N ILE A 37 -12.50 6.32 1.35
CA ILE A 37 -12.45 5.34 2.45
C ILE A 37 -12.06 6.01 3.77
N THR A 38 -12.16 5.28 4.88
CA THR A 38 -11.74 5.79 6.20
C THR A 38 -10.23 5.67 6.40
N SER A 39 -9.65 6.49 7.29
CA SER A 39 -8.23 6.39 7.68
C SER A 39 -7.91 5.04 8.35
N LEU A 40 -8.89 4.43 9.04
CA LEU A 40 -8.77 3.07 9.57
C LEU A 40 -8.61 2.05 8.43
N THR A 41 -9.43 2.16 7.38
CA THR A 41 -9.33 1.32 6.19
C THR A 41 -7.98 1.49 5.48
N VAL A 42 -7.42 2.71 5.43
CA VAL A 42 -6.06 2.95 4.90
C VAL A 42 -5.03 2.18 5.73
N LYS A 43 -5.09 2.25 7.07
CA LYS A 43 -4.18 1.50 7.96
C LYS A 43 -4.27 -0.02 7.74
N GLU A 44 -5.48 -0.54 7.54
CA GLU A 44 -5.67 -1.96 7.21
C GLU A 44 -5.04 -2.33 5.87
N HIS A 45 -5.24 -1.52 4.82
CA HIS A 45 -4.57 -1.72 3.54
C HIS A 45 -3.05 -1.70 3.68
N ARG A 46 -2.48 -0.77 4.45
CA ARG A 46 -1.04 -0.70 4.75
C ARG A 46 -0.52 -1.97 5.40
N LEU A 47 -1.27 -2.54 6.35
CA LEU A 47 -0.92 -3.80 6.99
C LEU A 47 -0.93 -4.97 5.97
N ARG A 48 -1.97 -5.06 5.14
CA ARG A 48 -2.07 -6.10 4.10
C ARG A 48 -0.95 -5.98 3.07
N ILE A 49 -0.65 -4.76 2.59
CA ILE A 49 0.47 -4.49 1.69
C ILE A 49 1.79 -4.99 2.30
N ARG A 50 2.09 -4.58 3.54
CA ARG A 50 3.34 -4.99 4.20
C ARG A 50 3.47 -6.51 4.28
N ARG A 51 2.39 -7.19 4.67
CA ARG A 51 2.35 -8.65 4.77
C ARG A 51 2.52 -9.33 3.41
N LYS A 52 1.81 -8.87 2.38
CA LYS A 52 1.94 -9.41 1.00
C LYS A 52 3.34 -9.20 0.43
N LEU A 53 3.96 -8.06 0.71
CA LEU A 53 5.32 -7.75 0.27
C LEU A 53 6.43 -8.32 1.17
N GLY A 54 6.08 -8.90 2.33
CA GLY A 54 7.07 -9.42 3.28
C GLY A 54 7.95 -8.33 3.92
N THR A 55 7.41 -7.14 4.17
CA THR A 55 8.18 -5.97 4.61
C THR A 55 7.92 -5.57 6.05
N ARG A 56 8.97 -5.06 6.71
CA ARG A 56 8.94 -4.65 8.11
C ARG A 56 8.06 -3.42 8.37
N ASN A 57 8.15 -2.40 7.52
CA ASN A 57 7.46 -1.13 7.70
C ASN A 57 7.05 -0.53 6.35
N SER A 58 6.32 0.58 6.39
CA SER A 58 5.80 1.23 5.19
C SER A 58 6.91 1.76 4.27
N THR A 59 7.99 2.29 4.83
CA THR A 59 9.15 2.76 4.05
C THR A 59 9.79 1.61 3.28
N HIS A 60 10.01 0.46 3.94
CA HIS A 60 10.50 -0.75 3.29
C HIS A 60 9.51 -1.24 2.21
N ALA A 61 8.20 -1.21 2.47
CA ALA A 61 7.19 -1.55 1.45
C ALA A 61 7.29 -0.67 0.20
N MET A 62 7.41 0.64 0.36
CA MET A 62 7.54 1.59 -0.76
C MET A 62 8.84 1.38 -1.52
N ALA A 63 9.98 1.29 -0.82
CA ALA A 63 11.28 1.06 -1.45
C ALA A 63 11.31 -0.25 -2.25
N LEU A 64 10.76 -1.33 -1.68
CA LEU A 64 10.66 -2.61 -2.38
C LEU A 64 9.72 -2.54 -3.58
N ALA A 65 8.61 -1.80 -3.46
CA ALA A 65 7.65 -1.62 -4.54
C ALA A 65 8.26 -0.86 -5.73
N PHE A 66 9.05 0.18 -5.48
CA PHE A 66 9.84 0.85 -6.53
C PHE A 66 10.86 -0.10 -7.15
N LYS A 67 11.66 -0.79 -6.32
CA LYS A 67 12.68 -1.75 -6.80
C LYS A 67 12.10 -2.85 -7.68
N LYS A 68 10.87 -3.30 -7.39
CA LYS A 68 10.17 -4.36 -8.14
C LYS A 68 9.30 -3.85 -9.31
N GLY A 69 9.29 -2.54 -9.59
CA GLY A 69 8.41 -1.96 -10.62
C GLY A 69 6.92 -2.09 -10.31
N ILE A 70 6.55 -2.29 -9.04
CA ILE A 70 5.15 -2.33 -8.62
C ILE A 70 4.56 -0.92 -8.67
N ILE A 71 5.34 0.10 -8.30
CA ILE A 71 5.01 1.50 -8.48
C ILE A 71 6.18 2.17 -9.19
N GLU A 72 5.89 3.21 -9.97
CA GLU A 72 6.88 3.97 -10.72
C GLU A 72 6.75 5.46 -10.37
N TRP A 73 7.87 6.19 -10.45
CA TRP A 73 7.86 7.64 -10.24
C TRP A 73 7.55 8.34 -11.57
N GLY A 74 6.57 9.24 -11.58
CA GLY A 74 6.32 10.11 -12.73
C GLY A 74 5.45 9.53 -13.86
N LYS A 75 4.91 8.31 -13.74
CA LYS A 75 3.79 7.90 -14.61
C LYS A 75 2.50 8.50 -14.09
N LYS A 76 1.94 9.45 -14.84
CA LYS A 76 0.50 9.75 -14.79
C LYS A 76 -0.22 8.51 -15.31
N ASP A 77 -1.05 7.89 -14.47
CA ASP A 77 -2.17 7.07 -14.94
C ASP A 77 -3.09 7.92 -15.84
#